data_AF-A0A955M3H8-F1
#
_entry.id   AF-A0A955M3H8-F1
#
_cell.length_a   1.000
_cell.length_b   1.000
_cell.length_c   1.000
_cell.angle_alpha   90.00
_cell.angle_beta   90.00
_cell.angle_gamma   90.00
#
_symmetry.space_group_name_H-M   'P 1'
#
loop_
_entity.id
_entity.type
_entity.pdbx_description
1 polymer ?
#
loop_
_entity_poly.entity_id
_entity_poly.type
_entity_poly.pdbx_seq_one_letter_code
_entity_poly.pdbx_strand_id
1 'polypeptide(L)'
;MASVTIVDHMYPRIKKIRTKMRELKCPAYLITDSTNIRYLVNYPAKDAWLLVTPRNVYYLTDGRYTLAVRQALLGVVIKQFQSSLFDEVLQILSSLGITSLGFDNRYVSLYHYEN
;
A
#
# COMPACT_ATOMS: atom_id res chain seq x y z
N MET A 1 15.22 9.02 0.82
CA MET A 1 15.85 8.33 1.97
C MET A 1 15.15 8.68 3.28
N ALA A 2 14.73 9.93 3.52
CA ALA A 2 14.01 10.31 4.75
C ALA A 2 12.66 9.59 4.98
N SER A 3 11.86 9.35 3.93
CA SER A 3 10.53 8.72 4.07
C SER A 3 10.58 7.25 4.53
N VAL A 4 11.53 6.47 4.03
CA VAL A 4 11.68 5.03 4.38
C VAL A 4 11.93 4.86 5.87
N THR A 5 12.90 5.59 6.41
CA THR A 5 13.35 5.46 7.80
C THR A 5 12.27 5.86 8.78
N ILE A 6 11.51 6.93 8.49
CA ILE A 6 10.38 7.37 9.33
C ILE A 6 9.30 6.28 9.36
N VAL A 7 8.90 5.76 8.20
CA VAL A 7 7.89 4.71 8.10
C VAL A 7 8.33 3.43 8.80
N ASP A 8 9.57 2.98 8.59
CA ASP A 8 10.06 1.73 9.20
C ASP A 8 10.19 1.84 10.73
N HIS A 9 10.43 3.04 11.26
CA HIS A 9 10.46 3.31 12.69
C HIS A 9 9.04 3.36 13.29
N MET A 10 8.11 4.09 12.66
CA MET A 10 6.73 4.24 13.14
C MET A 10 5.87 2.99 12.95
N TYR A 11 6.15 2.23 11.89
CA TYR A 11 5.39 1.03 11.52
C TYR A 11 6.31 -0.20 11.45
N PRO A 12 6.70 -0.79 12.61
CA PRO A 12 7.64 -1.91 12.66
C PRO A 12 7.20 -3.14 11.85
N ARG A 13 5.89 -3.30 11.63
CA ARG A 13 5.31 -4.39 10.82
C ARG A 13 5.55 -4.17 9.32
N ILE A 14 5.53 -2.92 8.85
CA ILE A 14 5.93 -2.58 7.47
C ILE A 14 7.41 -2.90 7.26
N LYS A 15 8.28 -2.59 8.24
CA LYS A 15 9.69 -2.97 8.18
C LYS A 15 9.87 -4.48 7.99
N LYS A 16 9.10 -5.30 8.72
CA LYS A 16 9.10 -6.77 8.57
C LYS A 16 8.68 -7.20 7.16
N ILE A 17 7.61 -6.60 6.61
CA ILE A 17 7.17 -6.84 5.23
C ILE A 17 8.30 -6.51 4.24
N ARG A 18 8.93 -5.33 4.35
CA ARG A 18 10.02 -4.92 3.46
C ARG A 18 11.22 -5.84 3.53
N THR A 19 11.57 -6.35 4.72
CA THR A 19 12.61 -7.39 4.86
C THR A 19 12.25 -8.64 4.06
N LYS A 20 11.01 -9.14 4.20
CA LYS A 20 10.56 -10.32 3.44
C LYS A 20 10.50 -10.06 1.94
N MET A 21 10.02 -8.89 1.53
CA MET A 21 10.03 -8.47 0.12
C MET A 21 11.43 -8.50 -0.48
N ARG A 22 12.44 -8.03 0.27
CA ARG A 22 13.85 -8.07 -0.16
C ARG A 22 14.36 -9.50 -0.34
N GLU A 23 14.06 -10.40 0.60
CA GLU A 23 14.42 -11.82 0.51
C GLU A 23 13.79 -12.50 -0.70
N LEU A 24 12.53 -12.17 -0.98
CA LEU A 24 11.75 -12.74 -2.09
C LEU A 24 11.95 -12.02 -3.42
N LYS A 25 12.80 -10.99 -3.48
CA LYS A 25 12.98 -10.11 -4.66
C LYS A 25 11.64 -9.55 -5.18
N CYS A 26 10.72 -9.26 -4.27
CA CYS A 26 9.38 -8.74 -4.56
C CYS A 26 9.43 -7.19 -4.56
N PRO A 27 9.27 -6.52 -5.73
CA PRO A 27 9.47 -5.08 -5.82
C PRO A 27 8.27 -4.26 -5.34
N ALA A 28 7.08 -4.85 -5.22
CA ALA A 28 5.90 -4.22 -4.65
C ALA A 28 4.96 -5.27 -4.05
N TYR A 29 4.27 -4.91 -2.96
CA TYR A 29 3.29 -5.78 -2.31
C TYR A 29 1.99 -5.02 -2.04
N LEU A 30 0.88 -5.53 -2.56
CA LEU A 30 -0.47 -4.98 -2.40
C LEU A 30 -1.21 -5.72 -1.29
N ILE A 31 -1.77 -4.96 -0.35
CA ILE A 31 -2.65 -5.45 0.71
C ILE A 31 -4.03 -4.82 0.50
N THR A 32 -5.05 -5.67 0.33
CA THR A 32 -6.44 -5.25 0.08
C THR A 32 -7.35 -5.50 1.28
N ASP A 33 -6.98 -6.41 2.20
CA ASP A 33 -7.74 -6.70 3.41
C ASP A 33 -7.62 -5.58 4.45
N SER A 34 -8.75 -5.00 4.84
CA SER A 34 -8.84 -3.88 5.78
C SER A 34 -8.28 -4.21 7.17
N THR A 35 -8.43 -5.46 7.62
CA THR A 35 -7.91 -5.90 8.93
C THR A 35 -6.39 -5.90 8.93
N ASN A 36 -5.77 -6.41 7.86
CA ASN A 36 -4.34 -6.40 7.65
C ASN A 36 -3.81 -4.98 7.52
N ILE A 37 -4.47 -4.11 6.76
CA ILE A 37 -4.06 -2.70 6.65
C ILE A 37 -4.09 -2.03 8.02
N ARG A 38 -5.19 -2.18 8.78
CA ARG A 38 -5.29 -1.65 10.15
C ARG A 38 -4.18 -2.18 11.04
N TYR A 39 -3.87 -3.47 10.95
CA TYR A 39 -2.79 -4.08 11.70
C TYR A 39 -1.42 -3.47 11.33
N LEU A 40 -1.19 -3.13 10.06
CA LEU A 40 0.09 -2.58 9.61
C LEU A 40 0.30 -1.10 9.96
N VAL A 41 -0.72 -0.27 9.78
CA VAL A 41 -0.61 1.19 9.96
C VAL A 41 -1.25 1.72 11.24
N ASN A 42 -1.81 0.83 12.07
CA ASN A 42 -2.50 1.15 13.32
C ASN A 42 -3.60 2.23 13.18
N TYR A 43 -4.31 2.22 12.05
CA TYR A 43 -5.37 3.16 11.74
C TYR A 43 -6.56 2.42 11.09
N PRO A 44 -7.82 2.78 11.40
CA PRO A 44 -8.98 2.16 10.75
C PRO A 44 -8.92 2.32 9.23
N ALA A 45 -8.90 1.21 8.51
CA ALA A 45 -8.89 1.20 7.05
C ALA A 45 -10.24 0.70 6.55
N LYS A 46 -11.06 1.62 6.04
CA LYS A 46 -12.29 1.28 5.31
C LYS A 46 -12.06 1.66 3.85
N ASP A 47 -12.45 0.77 2.95
CA ASP A 47 -12.38 0.98 1.50
C ASP A 47 -11.02 1.54 1.04
N ALA A 48 -9.95 0.90 1.52
CA ALA A 48 -8.59 1.34 1.28
C ALA A 48 -7.70 0.17 0.89
N TRP A 49 -6.70 0.46 0.05
CA TRP A 49 -5.62 -0.45 -0.27
C TRP A 49 -4.30 0.11 0.23
N LEU A 50 -3.37 -0.78 0.57
CA LEU A 50 -2.02 -0.43 0.98
C LEU A 50 -1.03 -1.05 0.00
N LEU A 51 -0.26 -0.20 -0.68
CA LEU A 51 0.82 -0.63 -1.56
C LEU A 51 2.16 -0.35 -0.90
N VAL A 52 2.89 -1.41 -0.58
CA VAL A 52 4.23 -1.31 0.01
C VAL A 52 5.26 -1.47 -1.10
N THR A 53 6.22 -0.55 -1.16
CA THR A 53 7.40 -0.64 -2.02
C THR A 53 8.67 -0.55 -1.17
N PRO A 54 9.87 -0.82 -1.74
CA PRO A 54 11.13 -0.66 -1.02
C PRO A 54 11.35 0.75 -0.47
N ARG A 55 10.74 1.77 -1.09
CA ARG A 55 10.96 3.18 -0.75
C ARG A 55 9.76 3.85 -0.09
N ASN A 56 8.54 3.51 -0.48
CA ASN A 56 7.34 4.19 -0.03
C ASN A 56 6.29 3.20 0.46
N VAL A 57 5.32 3.71 1.19
CA VAL A 57 4.06 3.03 1.45
C VAL A 57 2.99 3.97 0.94
N TYR A 58 2.11 3.47 0.09
CA TYR A 58 0.99 4.22 -0.44
C TYR A 58 -0.29 3.72 0.22
N TYR A 59 -1.09 4.64 0.75
CA TYR A 59 -2.43 4.37 1.24
C TYR A 59 -3.41 4.95 0.24
N LEU A 60 -4.13 4.08 -0.45
CA LEU A 60 -5.08 4.43 -1.49
C LEU A 60 -6.48 4.38 -0.89
N THR A 61 -7.25 5.46 -1.01
CA THR A 61 -8.63 5.55 -0.47
C THR A 61 -9.45 6.56 -1.26
N ASP A 62 -10.74 6.66 -0.95
CA ASP A 62 -11.63 7.65 -1.56
C ASP A 62 -11.50 9.04 -0.92
N GLY A 63 -12.13 10.04 -1.56
CA GLY A 63 -12.03 11.44 -1.13
C GLY A 63 -12.60 11.73 0.27
N ARG A 64 -13.55 10.92 0.77
CA ARG A 64 -14.22 11.13 2.06
C ARG A 64 -13.25 10.97 3.23
N TYR A 65 -12.24 10.11 3.09
CA TYR A 65 -11.30 9.80 4.15
C TYR A 65 -9.92 10.47 3.99
N THR A 66 -9.63 11.02 2.81
CA THR A 66 -8.28 11.50 2.44
C THR A 66 -7.70 12.52 3.44
N LEU A 67 -8.49 13.51 3.89
CA LEU A 67 -7.99 14.52 4.82
C LEU A 67 -7.63 13.93 6.19
N ALA A 68 -8.51 13.12 6.77
CA ALA A 68 -8.30 12.49 8.08
C ALA A 68 -7.10 11.53 8.05
N VAL A 69 -6.96 10.77 6.98
CA VAL A 69 -5.84 9.83 6.80
C VAL A 69 -4.50 10.58 6.66
N ARG A 70 -4.47 11.69 5.91
CA ARG A 70 -3.26 12.53 5.77
C ARG A 70 -2.74 13.06 7.11
N GLN A 71 -3.64 13.37 8.04
CA GLN A 71 -3.28 13.83 9.38
C GLN A 71 -2.82 12.69 10.28
N ALA A 72 -3.38 11.48 10.10
CA ALA A 72 -3.13 10.35 10.97
C ALA A 72 -1.87 9.53 10.58
N LEU A 73 -1.54 9.43 9.29
CA LEU A 73 -0.49 8.54 8.80
C LEU A 73 0.76 9.29 8.35
N LEU A 74 1.73 9.43 9.25
CA LEU A 74 2.99 10.12 8.95
C LEU A 74 3.92 9.25 8.10
N GLY A 75 4.56 9.87 7.09
CA GLY A 75 5.48 9.19 6.17
C GLY A 75 4.82 8.24 5.16
N VAL A 76 3.50 8.03 5.26
CA VAL A 76 2.71 7.28 4.29
C VAL A 76 2.21 8.22 3.20
N VAL A 77 2.34 7.81 1.93
CA VAL A 77 1.89 8.60 0.79
C VAL A 77 0.39 8.36 0.58
N ILE A 78 -0.43 9.37 0.84
CA ILE A 78 -1.88 9.25 0.67
C ILE A 78 -2.25 9.54 -0.79
N LYS A 79 -2.94 8.60 -1.41
CA LYS A 79 -3.43 8.66 -2.78
C LYS A 79 -4.94 8.54 -2.77
N GLN A 80 -5.60 9.53 -3.37
CA GLN A 80 -7.03 9.48 -3.58
C GLN A 80 -7.27 8.88 -4.96
N PHE A 81 -8.07 7.80 -5.05
CA PHE A 81 -8.54 7.34 -6.35
C PHE A 81 -9.80 8.11 -6.76
N GLN A 82 -9.95 8.34 -8.07
CA GLN A 82 -11.16 8.96 -8.63
C GLN A 82 -12.12 7.92 -9.21
N SER A 83 -11.60 6.99 -10.00
CA SER A 83 -12.40 5.99 -10.71
C SER A 83 -12.18 4.58 -10.17
N SER A 84 -10.91 4.18 -10.02
CA SER A 84 -10.52 2.82 -9.66
C SER A 84 -9.27 2.82 -8.80
N LEU A 85 -9.27 2.00 -7.75
CA LEU A 85 -8.07 1.71 -6.95
C LEU A 85 -6.99 1.01 -7.78
N PHE A 86 -7.42 0.17 -8.73
CA PHE A 86 -6.51 -0.59 -9.57
C PHE A 86 -5.73 0.32 -10.52
N ASP A 87 -6.41 1.28 -11.16
CA ASP A 87 -5.76 2.24 -12.07
C ASP A 87 -4.69 3.07 -11.34
N GLU A 88 -4.98 3.51 -10.11
CA GLU A 88 -4.01 4.25 -9.31
C GLU A 88 -2.82 3.36 -8.90
N VAL A 89 -3.05 2.07 -8.57
CA VAL A 89 -1.94 1.12 -8.33
C VAL A 89 -1.08 0.98 -9.59
N LEU A 90 -1.68 0.74 -10.76
CA LEU A 90 -0.96 0.62 -12.01
C LEU A 90 -0.15 1.88 -12.33
N GLN A 91 -0.74 3.06 -12.18
CA GLN A 91 -0.05 4.33 -12.38
C GLN A 91 1.17 4.49 -11.46
N ILE A 92 1.02 4.12 -10.18
CA ILE A 92 2.14 4.13 -9.23
C ILE A 92 3.23 3.15 -9.70
N LEU A 93 2.88 1.92 -10.03
CA LEU A 93 3.85 0.90 -10.46
C LEU A 93 4.59 1.31 -11.74
N SER A 94 3.87 1.82 -12.75
CA SER A 94 4.45 2.34 -14.00
C SER A 94 5.40 3.51 -13.73
N SER A 95 5.03 4.46 -12.86
CA SER A 95 5.91 5.59 -12.51
C SER A 95 7.19 5.17 -11.79
N LEU A 96 7.18 3.99 -11.15
CA LEU A 96 8.33 3.42 -10.44
C LEU A 96 9.12 2.41 -11.29
N GLY A 97 8.67 2.11 -12.52
CA GLY A 97 9.27 1.07 -13.36
C GLY A 97 9.13 -0.34 -12.79
N ILE A 98 8.09 -0.59 -11.98
CA ILE A 98 7.84 -1.90 -11.36
C ILE A 98 6.90 -2.71 -12.26
N THR A 99 7.35 -3.89 -12.66
CA THR A 99 6.61 -4.78 -13.57
C THR A 99 6.04 -6.03 -12.90
N SER A 100 6.28 -6.23 -11.60
CA SER A 100 5.72 -7.34 -10.84
C SER A 100 5.13 -6.87 -9.51
N LEU A 101 4.01 -7.46 -9.13
CA LEU A 101 3.25 -7.11 -7.92
C LEU A 101 2.93 -8.38 -7.14
N GLY A 102 3.37 -8.45 -5.89
CA GLY A 102 2.89 -9.46 -4.95
C GLY A 102 1.56 -9.02 -4.33
N PHE A 103 0.69 -9.97 -4.03
CA PHE A 103 -0.58 -9.75 -3.34
C PHE A 103 -0.98 -11.02 -2.56
N ASP A 104 -1.94 -10.93 -1.64
CA ASP A 104 -2.49 -12.11 -0.96
C ASP A 104 -3.66 -12.69 -1.78
N ASN A 105 -3.51 -13.93 -2.26
CA ASN A 105 -4.47 -14.61 -3.14
C ASN A 105 -5.85 -14.84 -2.49
N ARG A 106 -5.95 -14.74 -1.15
CA ARG A 106 -7.22 -14.94 -0.41
C ARG A 106 -8.14 -13.73 -0.43
N TYR A 107 -7.61 -12.55 -0.77
CA TYR A 107 -8.31 -11.27 -0.62
C TYR A 107 -8.41 -10.46 -1.92
N VAL A 108 -8.06 -11.07 -3.05
CA VAL A 108 -8.25 -10.51 -4.39
C VAL A 108 -9.23 -11.42 -5.13
N SER A 109 -10.40 -10.88 -5.50
CA SER A 109 -11.37 -11.59 -6.35
C SER A 109 -10.78 -11.81 -7.75
N LEU A 110 -10.95 -13.01 -8.31
CA LEU A 110 -10.48 -13.41 -9.65
C LEU A 110 -10.95 -12.45 -10.75
N TYR A 111 -12.08 -11.75 -10.55
CA TYR A 111 -12.59 -10.71 -11.47
C TYR A 111 -11.59 -9.58 -11.76
N HIS A 112 -10.69 -9.27 -10.82
CA HIS A 112 -9.65 -8.26 -11.01
C HIS A 112 -8.37 -8.79 -11.68
N TYR A 113 -8.28 -10.10 -11.93
CA TYR A 113 -7.09 -10.74 -12.52
C TYR A 113 -7.20 -10.90 -14.05
N GLU A 114 -8.41 -10.92 -14.61
CA GLU A 114 -8.65 -11.23 -16.03
C GLU A 114 -8.93 -10.01 -16.95
N ASN A 115 -8.59 -8.79 -16.52
CA ASN A 115 -8.69 -7.59 -17.37
C ASN A 115 -7.34 -6.95 -17.64
#